data_AF-A0A444ZYK5-F1
#
_entry.id   AF-A0A444ZYK5-F1
#
_cell.length_a   1.000
_cell.length_b   1.000
_cell.length_c   1.000
_cell.angle_alpha   90.00
_cell.angle_beta   90.00
_cell.angle_gamma   90.00
#
_symmetry.space_group_name_H-M   'P 1'
#
loop_
_entity.id
_entity.type
_entity.pdbx_description
1 polymer ?
#
loop_
_entity_poly.entity_id
_entity_poly.type
_entity_poly.pdbx_seq_one_letter_code
_entity_poly.pdbx_strand_id
1 'polypeptide(L)'
;MLYNTQYTIRPLLKRRQLEKNCWKLSKMFLRCFGCQMGLQEKLEKCESTLSSIAASKPAATQKSSSTPTAAALAAASANGRSNIAAPAVKFSNDTERLQHINSIRKSPVGAQMKRVIHLLYETRQALTPEQINEACYVDMKANKDVFDNLRKNPKVNYDGQCFSYKSKHNLKDKIQLLHLIRKFPEGIAVIDLKDSYPTVMEDMQALKAVRQIWLLSNFDSQEDIAYPNDPRVPIKVDDDLKQLFRNIELPRDMIDIEKDLQKNGMKPATNTAKRRSAAQIQGISPKPKVKKSRREINSRTKLTNAHLPELFQKLIN
;
A
#
# COMPACT_ATOMS: atom_id res chain seq x y z
N MET A 1 28.81 44.83 -40.37
CA MET A 1 29.69 43.84 -39.71
C MET A 1 29.06 43.42 -38.39
N LEU A 2 28.66 42.15 -38.34
CA LEU A 2 28.61 41.19 -37.22
C LEU A 2 28.04 41.55 -35.82
N TYR A 3 27.19 40.62 -35.36
CA TYR A 3 26.71 40.28 -34.00
C TYR A 3 25.46 40.97 -33.42
N ASN A 4 24.32 40.26 -33.50
CA ASN A 4 23.67 39.73 -32.29
C ASN A 4 22.58 38.67 -32.61
N THR A 5 23.00 37.41 -32.66
CA THR A 5 22.19 36.19 -32.94
C THR A 5 22.09 35.26 -31.72
N GLN A 6 21.83 35.79 -30.51
CA GLN A 6 21.80 34.96 -29.28
C GLN A 6 20.44 34.73 -28.62
N TYR A 7 19.33 35.29 -29.09
CA TYR A 7 18.04 35.19 -28.36
C TYR A 7 16.99 34.25 -28.95
N THR A 8 17.30 33.49 -30.00
CA THR A 8 16.35 32.56 -30.64
C THR A 8 16.68 31.07 -30.49
N ILE A 9 17.80 30.69 -29.84
CA ILE A 9 18.27 29.28 -29.79
C ILE A 9 17.89 28.56 -28.47
N ARG A 10 17.68 29.29 -27.37
CA ARG A 10 17.38 28.69 -26.05
C ARG A 10 16.06 27.89 -25.96
N PRO A 11 14.95 28.25 -26.64
CA PRO A 11 13.71 27.47 -26.59
C PRO A 11 13.80 26.15 -27.39
N LEU A 12 14.56 26.14 -28.48
CA LEU A 12 14.72 24.98 -29.36
C LEU A 12 15.64 23.91 -28.74
N LEU A 13 16.65 24.31 -27.96
CA LEU A 13 17.50 23.36 -27.24
C LEU A 13 16.72 22.62 -26.13
N LYS A 14 15.77 23.31 -25.47
CA LYS A 14 14.96 22.73 -24.39
C LYS A 14 13.90 21.74 -24.93
N ARG A 15 13.31 22.00 -26.10
CA ARG A 15 12.43 21.04 -26.81
C ARG A 15 13.19 19.79 -27.27
N ARG A 16 14.36 19.93 -27.89
CA ARG A 16 15.19 18.77 -28.27
C ARG A 16 15.63 17.93 -27.07
N GLN A 17 15.87 18.55 -25.91
CA GLN A 17 16.24 17.81 -24.71
C GLN A 17 15.06 17.03 -24.11
N LEU A 18 13.85 17.60 -24.15
CA LEU A 18 12.61 16.91 -23.77
C LEU A 18 12.27 15.75 -24.71
N GLU A 19 12.43 15.92 -26.02
CA GLU A 19 12.23 14.83 -26.99
C GLU A 19 13.24 13.70 -26.82
N LYS A 20 14.53 14.02 -26.61
CA LYS A 20 15.56 13.02 -26.30
C LYS A 20 15.27 12.26 -25.01
N ASN A 21 14.77 12.94 -23.97
CA ASN A 21 14.39 12.30 -22.71
C ASN A 21 13.15 11.40 -22.88
N CYS A 22 12.17 11.83 -23.67
CA CYS A 22 10.99 11.03 -23.99
C CYS A 22 11.34 9.76 -24.78
N TRP A 23 12.26 9.87 -25.75
CA TRP A 23 12.80 8.72 -26.49
C TRP A 23 13.60 7.78 -25.59
N LYS A 24 14.38 8.31 -24.64
CA LYS A 24 15.13 7.52 -23.66
C LYS A 24 14.19 6.74 -22.73
N LEU A 25 13.12 7.37 -22.25
CA LEU A 25 12.08 6.76 -21.43
C LEU A 25 11.32 5.67 -22.19
N SER A 26 10.93 5.93 -23.44
CA SER A 26 10.25 4.94 -24.28
C SER A 26 11.13 3.72 -24.58
N LYS A 27 12.43 3.93 -24.84
CA LYS A 27 13.40 2.83 -25.03
C LYS A 27 13.68 2.06 -23.74
N MET A 28 13.60 2.70 -22.58
CA MET A 28 13.68 2.05 -21.27
C MET A 28 12.44 1.21 -20.98
N PHE A 29 11.25 1.71 -21.36
CA PHE A 29 9.98 1.00 -21.23
C PHE A 29 9.96 -0.26 -22.11
N LEU A 30 10.40 -0.17 -23.36
CA LEU A 30 10.53 -1.35 -24.25
C LEU A 30 11.53 -2.38 -23.72
N ARG A 31 12.64 -1.94 -23.10
CA ARG A 31 13.61 -2.85 -22.46
C ARG A 31 13.04 -3.51 -21.20
N CYS A 32 12.30 -2.78 -20.37
CA CYS A 32 11.63 -3.35 -19.19
C CYS A 32 10.55 -4.34 -19.60
N PHE A 33 9.76 -4.02 -20.62
CA PHE A 33 8.72 -4.92 -21.13
C PHE A 33 9.32 -6.20 -21.72
N GLY A 34 10.41 -6.08 -22.49
CA GLY A 34 11.16 -7.25 -22.98
C GLY A 34 11.79 -8.08 -21.86
N CYS A 35 12.25 -7.46 -20.78
CA CYS A 35 12.81 -8.16 -19.62
C CYS A 35 11.71 -8.87 -18.81
N GLN A 36 10.53 -8.27 -18.68
CA GLN A 36 9.36 -8.85 -18.02
C GLN A 36 8.83 -10.06 -18.80
N MET A 37 8.74 -9.96 -20.13
CA MET A 37 8.39 -11.10 -20.99
C MET A 37 9.43 -12.23 -20.92
N GLY A 38 10.72 -11.89 -20.88
CA GLY A 38 11.79 -12.89 -20.71
C GLY A 38 11.79 -13.56 -19.33
N LEU A 39 11.32 -12.88 -18.29
CA LEU A 39 11.18 -13.46 -16.95
C LEU A 39 9.99 -14.43 -16.89
N GLN A 40 8.91 -14.10 -17.60
CA GLN A 40 7.73 -14.94 -17.73
C GLN A 40 8.02 -16.20 -18.55
N GLU A 41 8.77 -16.07 -19.65
CA GLU A 41 9.25 -17.21 -20.44
C GLU A 41 10.20 -18.12 -19.64
N LYS A 42 11.04 -17.54 -18.76
CA LYS A 42 11.89 -18.32 -17.85
C LYS A 42 11.09 -19.04 -16.77
N LEU A 43 10.04 -18.43 -16.23
CA LEU A 43 9.14 -19.07 -15.26
C LEU A 43 8.40 -20.25 -15.90
N GLU A 44 7.90 -20.09 -17.13
CA GLU A 44 7.20 -21.14 -17.88
C GLU A 44 8.14 -22.32 -18.25
N LYS A 45 9.42 -22.03 -18.55
CA LYS A 45 10.48 -23.04 -18.73
C LYS A 45 10.84 -23.77 -17.43
N CYS A 46 10.83 -23.09 -16.29
CA CYS A 46 11.02 -23.72 -14.98
C CYS A 46 9.83 -24.60 -14.58
N GLU A 47 8.60 -24.21 -14.94
CA GLU A 47 7.38 -24.96 -14.61
C GLU A 47 7.23 -26.22 -15.49
N SER A 48 7.61 -26.14 -16.77
CA SER A 48 7.65 -27.29 -17.68
C SER A 48 8.77 -28.29 -17.36
N THR A 49 9.92 -27.83 -16.85
CA THR A 49 10.98 -28.72 -16.36
C THR A 49 10.60 -29.42 -15.04
N LEU A 50 9.92 -28.73 -14.13
CA LEU A 50 9.37 -29.38 -12.92
C LEU A 50 8.28 -30.42 -13.25
N SER A 51 7.43 -30.14 -14.24
CA SER A 51 6.37 -31.06 -14.68
C SER A 51 6.91 -32.31 -15.39
N SER A 52 7.99 -32.18 -16.16
CA SER A 52 8.65 -33.31 -16.84
C SER A 52 9.46 -34.19 -15.88
N ILE A 53 10.04 -33.63 -14.82
CA ILE A 53 10.68 -34.40 -13.73
C ILE A 53 9.64 -35.16 -12.90
N ALA A 54 8.46 -34.60 -12.68
CA ALA A 54 7.36 -35.28 -12.00
C ALA A 54 6.77 -36.44 -12.83
N ALA A 55 6.81 -36.34 -14.16
CA ALA A 55 6.32 -37.37 -15.08
C ALA A 55 7.34 -38.50 -15.37
N SER A 56 8.63 -38.31 -15.05
CA SER A 56 9.69 -39.29 -15.30
C SER A 56 10.23 -39.92 -14.00
N LYS A 57 9.39 -40.71 -13.32
CA LYS A 57 9.87 -41.71 -12.36
C LYS A 57 9.99 -43.08 -13.05
N PRO A 58 11.18 -43.64 -13.23
CA PRO A 58 11.31 -45.04 -13.59
C PRO A 58 11.08 -45.92 -12.34
N ALA A 59 10.26 -46.96 -12.50
CA ALA A 59 10.18 -48.06 -11.55
C ALA A 59 11.54 -48.79 -11.54
N ALA A 60 12.23 -48.76 -10.39
CA ALA A 60 13.48 -49.48 -10.21
C ALA A 60 13.19 -50.95 -9.87
N THR A 61 13.46 -51.82 -10.84
CA THR A 61 13.42 -53.28 -10.78
C THR A 61 14.55 -53.83 -9.90
N GLN A 62 14.21 -54.84 -9.10
CA GLN A 62 15.10 -55.59 -8.21
C GLN A 62 16.20 -56.35 -8.97
N LYS A 63 17.42 -56.36 -8.43
CA LYS A 63 18.39 -57.46 -8.59
C LYS A 63 19.25 -57.59 -7.33
N SER A 64 19.14 -58.72 -6.65
CA SER A 64 20.16 -59.22 -5.71
C SER A 64 20.23 -60.74 -5.82
N SER A 65 21.40 -61.24 -6.19
CA SER A 65 21.74 -62.67 -6.26
C SER A 65 22.74 -63.01 -5.16
N SER A 66 22.40 -63.95 -4.28
CA SER A 66 23.23 -65.11 -3.87
C SER A 66 22.61 -65.83 -2.65
N THR A 67 22.57 -67.16 -2.77
CA THR A 67 22.01 -68.24 -1.92
C THR A 67 23.07 -68.77 -0.92
N PRO A 68 22.88 -69.91 -0.21
CA PRO A 68 21.77 -70.40 0.65
C PRO A 68 22.27 -71.02 1.99
N THR A 69 21.35 -71.38 2.92
CA THR A 69 21.34 -72.54 3.88
C THR A 69 20.35 -72.20 5.02
N ALA A 70 19.55 -73.07 5.64
CA ALA A 70 19.24 -74.50 5.54
C ALA A 70 17.85 -74.78 6.21
N ALA A 71 17.23 -75.89 5.78
CA ALA A 71 16.11 -76.70 6.30
C ALA A 71 15.41 -76.39 7.66
N ALA A 72 14.06 -76.50 7.71
CA ALA A 72 13.34 -77.72 8.14
C ALA A 72 11.83 -77.52 8.45
N LEU A 73 11.00 -78.25 7.69
CA LEU A 73 9.78 -79.03 8.02
C LEU A 73 8.74 -78.59 9.10
N ALA A 74 7.52 -78.36 8.59
CA ALA A 74 6.21 -78.96 8.95
C ALA A 74 5.62 -78.88 10.38
N ALA A 75 4.41 -78.31 10.50
CA ALA A 75 3.18 -78.98 10.99
C ALA A 75 1.95 -78.05 10.97
N ALA A 76 0.79 -78.62 10.67
CA ALA A 76 -0.51 -77.98 10.56
C ALA A 76 -1.27 -77.90 11.90
N SER A 77 -2.11 -76.87 12.10
CA SER A 77 -3.53 -77.01 12.49
C SER A 77 -4.19 -75.67 12.80
N ALA A 78 -5.44 -75.57 12.37
CA ALA A 78 -6.38 -74.48 12.59
C ALA A 78 -6.92 -74.46 14.04
N ASN A 79 -7.15 -73.29 14.61
CA ASN A 79 -8.53 -72.83 14.90
C ASN A 79 -8.60 -71.40 15.45
N GLY A 80 -9.74 -70.78 15.15
CA GLY A 80 -10.09 -69.37 15.29
C GLY A 80 -9.76 -68.67 16.61
N ARG A 81 -9.31 -67.43 16.48
CA ARG A 81 -9.63 -66.33 17.41
C ARG A 81 -9.78 -65.04 16.60
N SER A 82 -10.86 -64.34 16.91
CA SER A 82 -11.34 -63.11 16.28
C SER A 82 -10.25 -62.04 16.15
N ASN A 83 -9.83 -61.75 14.91
CA ASN A 83 -9.12 -60.52 14.59
C ASN A 83 -10.11 -59.35 14.61
N ILE A 84 -10.24 -58.69 15.77
CA ILE A 84 -10.62 -57.28 15.78
C ILE A 84 -9.44 -56.56 15.12
N ALA A 85 -9.62 -56.17 13.86
CA ALA A 85 -8.65 -55.38 13.12
C ALA A 85 -8.50 -54.03 13.83
N ALA A 86 -7.46 -53.91 14.67
CA ALA A 86 -6.98 -52.60 15.08
C ALA A 86 -6.59 -51.84 13.81
N PRO A 87 -7.06 -50.60 13.60
CA PRO A 87 -6.70 -49.83 12.43
C PRO A 87 -5.18 -49.62 12.44
N ALA A 88 -4.52 -50.02 11.36
CA ALA A 88 -3.09 -49.82 11.17
C ALA A 88 -2.78 -48.31 11.27
N VAL A 89 -2.22 -47.90 12.40
CA VAL A 89 -1.78 -46.53 12.65
C VAL A 89 -0.64 -46.23 11.67
N LYS A 90 -0.90 -45.31 10.74
CA LYS A 90 0.09 -44.79 9.79
C LYS A 90 1.07 -43.89 10.53
N PHE A 91 2.00 -44.51 11.26
CA PHE A 91 2.95 -43.93 12.22
C PHE A 91 3.75 -42.71 11.68
N SER A 92 3.96 -42.64 10.37
CA SER A 92 4.66 -41.52 9.73
C SER A 92 3.89 -40.20 9.79
N ASN A 93 2.57 -40.24 9.60
CA ASN A 93 1.76 -39.01 9.49
C ASN A 93 1.57 -38.33 10.86
N ASP A 94 1.49 -39.12 11.93
CA ASP A 94 1.36 -38.60 13.29
C ASP A 94 2.66 -37.91 13.76
N THR A 95 3.81 -38.48 13.38
CA THR A 95 5.13 -37.91 13.72
C THR A 95 5.33 -36.55 13.05
N GLU A 96 5.00 -36.44 11.77
CA GLU A 96 5.08 -35.18 11.00
C GLU A 96 4.13 -34.11 11.55
N ARG A 97 2.89 -34.49 11.88
CA ARG A 97 1.92 -33.58 12.50
C ARG A 97 2.43 -33.03 13.83
N LEU A 98 2.97 -33.89 14.70
CA LEU A 98 3.52 -33.48 15.98
C LEU A 98 4.74 -32.57 15.84
N GLN A 99 5.62 -32.85 14.86
CA GLN A 99 6.74 -31.96 14.55
C GLN A 99 6.27 -30.57 14.09
N HIS A 100 5.25 -30.51 13.22
CA HIS A 100 4.67 -29.25 12.77
C HIS A 100 4.03 -28.46 13.93
N ILE A 101 3.28 -29.14 14.81
CA ILE A 101 2.70 -28.53 16.02
C ILE A 101 3.80 -27.96 16.92
N ASN A 102 4.85 -28.73 17.18
CA ASN A 102 5.97 -28.29 18.00
C ASN A 102 6.73 -27.12 17.38
N SER A 103 6.90 -27.11 16.05
CA SER A 103 7.49 -25.99 15.32
C SER A 103 6.69 -24.71 15.52
N ILE A 104 5.35 -24.78 15.44
CA ILE A 104 4.46 -23.63 15.68
C ILE A 104 4.56 -23.16 17.13
N ARG A 105 4.51 -24.06 18.11
CA ARG A 105 4.54 -23.71 19.53
C ARG A 105 5.87 -23.12 19.98
N LYS A 106 6.97 -23.55 19.37
CA LYS A 106 8.32 -22.99 19.61
C LYS A 106 8.62 -21.73 18.79
N SER A 107 7.75 -21.37 17.85
CA SER A 107 7.92 -20.15 17.05
C SER A 107 7.79 -18.90 17.93
N PRO A 108 8.42 -17.77 17.57
CA PRO A 108 8.36 -16.55 18.36
C PRO A 108 6.92 -16.03 18.49
N VAL A 109 6.63 -15.35 19.59
CA VAL A 109 5.28 -14.83 19.93
C VAL A 109 4.64 -14.11 18.75
N GLY A 110 5.37 -13.22 18.06
CA GLY A 110 4.86 -12.48 16.91
C GLY A 110 4.42 -13.37 15.73
N ALA A 111 5.08 -14.51 15.51
CA ALA A 111 4.69 -15.46 14.46
C ALA A 111 3.39 -16.20 14.83
N GLN A 112 3.26 -16.61 16.09
CA GLN A 112 2.03 -17.22 16.60
C GLN A 112 0.85 -16.24 16.48
N MET A 113 1.06 -14.99 16.91
CA MET A 113 0.04 -13.93 16.80
C MET A 113 -0.39 -13.70 15.36
N LYS A 114 0.56 -13.58 14.42
CA LYS A 114 0.26 -13.39 12.99
C LYS A 114 -0.62 -14.52 12.46
N ARG A 115 -0.35 -15.77 12.87
CA ARG A 115 -1.12 -16.94 12.44
C ARG A 115 -2.56 -16.89 12.98
N VAL A 116 -2.74 -16.53 14.25
CA VAL A 116 -4.08 -16.34 14.84
C VAL A 116 -4.84 -15.21 14.15
N ILE A 117 -4.19 -14.07 13.90
CA ILE A 117 -4.82 -12.94 13.20
C ILE A 117 -5.23 -13.33 11.78
N HIS A 118 -4.41 -14.12 11.08
CA HIS A 118 -4.75 -14.64 9.75
C HIS A 118 -5.98 -15.55 9.79
N LEU A 119 -6.05 -16.46 10.77
CA LEU A 119 -7.21 -17.33 10.96
C LEU A 119 -8.49 -16.52 11.24
N LEU A 120 -8.43 -15.55 12.15
CA LEU A 120 -9.57 -14.68 12.45
C LEU A 120 -9.98 -13.83 11.24
N TYR A 121 -9.00 -13.42 10.44
CA TYR A 121 -9.25 -12.73 9.19
C TYR A 121 -10.01 -13.64 8.22
N GLU A 122 -9.52 -14.85 7.93
CA GLU A 122 -10.18 -15.75 6.96
C GLU A 122 -11.56 -16.23 7.42
N THR A 123 -11.68 -16.61 8.69
CA THR A 123 -12.93 -17.19 9.23
C THR A 123 -14.01 -16.13 9.46
N ARG A 124 -13.63 -14.87 9.72
CA ARG A 124 -14.55 -13.77 10.09
C ARG A 124 -15.47 -14.10 11.27
N GLN A 125 -15.05 -15.04 12.13
CA GLN A 125 -15.83 -15.53 13.27
C GLN A 125 -15.14 -15.18 14.60
N ALA A 126 -15.93 -15.17 15.67
CA ALA A 126 -15.42 -15.07 17.03
C ALA A 126 -15.05 -16.48 17.51
N LEU A 127 -13.76 -16.73 17.76
CA LEU A 127 -13.23 -18.03 18.14
C LEU A 127 -12.74 -18.05 19.58
N THR A 128 -12.95 -19.17 20.27
CA THR A 128 -12.38 -19.36 21.61
C THR A 128 -10.90 -19.74 21.55
N PRO A 129 -10.11 -19.56 22.62
CA PRO A 129 -8.72 -20.00 22.68
C PRO A 129 -8.53 -21.49 22.35
N GLU A 130 -9.49 -22.33 22.70
CA GLU A 130 -9.48 -23.77 22.41
C GLU A 130 -9.66 -24.02 20.92
N GLN A 131 -10.65 -23.38 20.28
CA GLN A 131 -10.89 -23.48 18.85
C GLN A 131 -9.69 -22.96 18.04
N ILE A 132 -9.03 -21.91 18.51
CA ILE A 132 -7.81 -21.38 17.89
C ILE A 132 -6.66 -22.39 17.99
N ASN A 133 -6.50 -23.07 19.11
CA ASN A 133 -5.50 -24.12 19.28
C ASN A 133 -5.79 -25.34 18.39
N GLU A 134 -7.06 -25.71 18.20
CA GLU A 134 -7.45 -26.79 17.28
C GLU A 134 -7.15 -26.43 15.82
N ALA A 135 -7.47 -25.20 15.40
CA ALA A 135 -7.31 -24.75 14.01
C ALA A 135 -5.86 -24.40 13.64
N CYS A 136 -5.11 -23.79 14.55
CA CYS A 136 -3.77 -23.24 14.27
C CYS A 136 -2.65 -23.77 15.16
N TYR A 137 -2.94 -24.67 16.10
CA TYR A 137 -1.97 -25.28 17.03
C TYR A 137 -1.24 -24.31 17.96
N VAL A 138 -1.75 -23.07 18.06
CA VAL A 138 -1.26 -22.03 18.97
C VAL A 138 -1.98 -22.18 20.30
N ASP A 139 -1.22 -22.52 21.34
CA ASP A 139 -1.75 -22.69 22.69
C ASP A 139 -1.69 -21.36 23.47
N MET A 140 -2.80 -20.63 23.44
CA MET A 140 -2.94 -19.35 24.11
C MET A 140 -3.13 -19.48 25.64
N LYS A 141 -3.48 -20.67 26.15
CA LYS A 141 -3.63 -20.90 27.59
C LYS A 141 -2.28 -21.13 28.26
N ALA A 142 -1.44 -21.93 27.61
CA ALA A 142 -0.08 -22.17 28.08
C ALA A 142 0.81 -20.94 27.91
N ASN A 143 0.64 -20.19 26.82
CA ASN A 143 1.44 -19.00 26.53
C ASN A 143 0.67 -17.70 26.80
N LYS A 144 0.81 -17.19 28.03
CA LYS A 144 0.17 -15.94 28.47
C LYS A 144 0.61 -14.72 27.65
N ASP A 145 1.85 -14.70 27.17
CA ASP A 145 2.35 -13.57 26.39
C ASP A 145 1.59 -13.43 25.06
N VAL A 146 1.30 -14.53 24.38
CA VAL A 146 0.52 -14.52 23.13
C VAL A 146 -0.89 -13.98 23.39
N PHE A 147 -1.52 -14.42 24.48
CA PHE A 147 -2.85 -13.97 24.87
C PHE A 147 -2.89 -12.47 25.17
N ASP A 148 -1.98 -11.96 26.00
CA ASP A 148 -1.93 -10.56 26.41
C ASP A 148 -1.58 -9.63 25.24
N ASN A 149 -0.64 -10.04 24.38
CA ASN A 149 -0.27 -9.27 23.20
C ASN A 149 -1.38 -9.26 22.14
N LEU A 150 -2.13 -10.37 21.97
CA LEU A 150 -3.30 -10.40 21.07
C LEU A 150 -4.40 -9.47 21.57
N ARG A 151 -4.68 -9.46 22.88
CA ARG A 151 -5.69 -8.57 23.47
C ARG A 151 -5.34 -7.09 23.29
N LYS A 152 -4.05 -6.73 23.28
CA LYS A 152 -3.58 -5.35 23.03
C LYS A 152 -3.52 -4.99 21.54
N ASN A 153 -3.70 -5.94 20.63
CA ASN A 153 -3.52 -5.72 19.21
C ASN A 153 -4.70 -4.94 18.59
N PRO A 154 -4.46 -3.90 17.77
CA PRO A 154 -5.55 -3.12 17.16
C PRO A 154 -6.40 -3.90 16.15
N LYS A 155 -5.90 -5.01 15.60
CA LYS A 155 -6.59 -5.86 14.62
C LYS A 155 -7.43 -6.98 15.26
N VAL A 156 -7.45 -7.08 16.58
CA VAL A 156 -8.15 -8.13 17.31
C VAL A 156 -9.04 -7.50 18.37
N ASN A 157 -10.24 -8.02 18.51
CA ASN A 157 -11.14 -7.71 19.61
C ASN A 157 -11.29 -8.94 20.51
N TYR A 158 -11.36 -8.74 21.82
CA TYR A 158 -11.54 -9.81 22.80
C TYR A 158 -12.73 -9.48 23.72
N ASP A 159 -13.76 -10.31 23.65
CA ASP A 159 -15.04 -10.10 24.34
C ASP A 159 -15.08 -10.76 25.73
N GLY A 160 -13.92 -11.16 26.27
CA GLY A 160 -13.81 -11.86 27.55
C GLY A 160 -13.89 -13.39 27.44
N GLN A 161 -14.36 -13.90 26.31
CA GLN A 161 -14.41 -15.34 26.01
C GLN A 161 -13.81 -15.67 24.64
N CYS A 162 -14.19 -14.89 23.61
CA CYS A 162 -13.79 -15.15 22.23
C CYS A 162 -12.93 -14.01 21.68
N PHE A 163 -12.08 -14.35 20.71
CA PHE A 163 -11.32 -13.42 19.88
C PHE A 163 -11.99 -13.26 18.52
N SER A 164 -12.15 -12.03 18.06
CA SER A 164 -12.70 -11.71 16.74
C SER A 164 -11.79 -10.73 15.99
N TYR A 165 -11.83 -10.77 14.66
CA TYR A 165 -11.07 -9.82 13.84
C TYR A 165 -11.69 -8.42 13.91
N LYS A 166 -10.86 -7.40 14.06
CA LYS A 166 -11.25 -6.00 14.09
C LYS A 166 -10.61 -5.23 12.94
N SER A 167 -11.41 -4.84 11.96
CA SER A 167 -10.99 -3.90 10.91
C SER A 167 -10.91 -2.48 11.45
N LYS A 168 -10.23 -1.59 10.72
CA LYS A 168 -9.99 -0.21 11.17
C LYS A 168 -11.28 0.58 11.38
N HIS A 169 -12.28 0.34 10.52
CA HIS A 169 -13.55 1.06 10.51
C HIS A 169 -14.78 0.21 10.86
N ASN A 170 -14.61 -1.09 11.13
CA ASN A 170 -15.66 -2.03 11.53
C ASN A 170 -16.93 -1.98 10.64
N LEU A 171 -16.74 -1.88 9.33
CA LEU A 171 -17.85 -1.81 8.37
C LEU A 171 -18.38 -3.20 8.07
N LYS A 172 -19.72 -3.34 8.01
CA LYS A 172 -20.38 -4.61 7.64
C LYS A 172 -21.01 -4.59 6.25
N ASP A 173 -21.52 -3.43 5.84
CA ASP A 173 -22.36 -3.29 4.65
C ASP A 173 -21.91 -2.13 3.75
N LYS A 174 -22.28 -2.23 2.48
CA LYS A 174 -22.13 -1.17 1.46
C LYS A 174 -22.68 0.19 1.90
N ILE A 175 -23.80 0.20 2.62
CA ILE A 175 -24.45 1.44 3.07
C ILE A 175 -23.57 2.14 4.12
N GLN A 176 -22.98 1.37 5.04
CA GLN A 176 -22.08 1.90 6.05
C GLN A 176 -20.77 2.39 5.42
N LEU A 177 -20.25 1.68 4.42
CA LEU A 177 -19.11 2.12 3.61
C LEU A 177 -19.36 3.49 2.96
N LEU A 178 -20.50 3.66 2.30
CA LEU A 178 -20.87 4.93 1.67
C LEU A 178 -21.03 6.06 2.70
N HIS A 179 -21.66 5.77 3.84
CA HIS A 179 -21.82 6.75 4.91
C HIS A 179 -20.47 7.19 5.47
N LEU A 180 -19.55 6.25 5.69
CA LEU A 180 -18.20 6.54 6.15
C LEU A 180 -17.46 7.45 5.16
N ILE A 181 -17.47 7.11 3.87
CA ILE A 181 -16.75 7.88 2.84
C ILE A 181 -17.30 9.30 2.73
N ARG A 182 -18.62 9.49 2.88
CA ARG A 182 -19.24 10.84 2.92
C ARG A 182 -18.84 11.66 4.14
N LYS A 183 -18.49 11.01 5.25
CA LYS A 183 -18.03 11.69 6.48
C LYS A 183 -16.59 12.23 6.35
N PHE A 184 -15.79 11.63 5.48
CA PHE A 184 -14.38 11.99 5.29
C PHE A 184 -14.17 12.62 3.90
N PRO A 185 -14.34 13.96 3.76
CA PRO A 185 -14.16 14.64 2.47
C PRO A 185 -12.71 14.59 1.96
N GLU A 186 -11.74 14.44 2.88
CA GLU A 186 -10.32 14.27 2.57
C GLU A 186 -9.99 12.91 1.91
N GLY A 187 -10.96 12.00 1.85
CA GLY A 187 -10.79 10.66 1.30
C GLY A 187 -10.28 9.63 2.30
N ILE A 188 -10.44 8.36 1.94
CA ILE A 188 -10.04 7.20 2.76
C ILE A 188 -9.21 6.26 1.89
N ALA A 189 -8.07 5.79 2.40
CA ALA A 189 -7.24 4.82 1.70
C ALA A 189 -7.96 3.48 1.56
N VAL A 190 -7.94 2.90 0.36
CA VAL A 190 -8.59 1.62 0.08
C VAL A 190 -8.00 0.48 0.92
N ILE A 191 -6.71 0.56 1.27
CA ILE A 191 -6.04 -0.44 2.11
C ILE A 191 -6.69 -0.56 3.49
N ASP A 192 -7.16 0.56 4.04
CA ASP A 192 -7.85 0.60 5.33
C ASP A 192 -9.29 0.07 5.28
N LEU A 193 -9.85 -0.04 4.07
CA LEU A 193 -11.21 -0.51 3.81
C LEU A 193 -11.24 -1.96 3.36
N LYS A 194 -10.19 -2.43 2.66
CA LYS A 194 -10.09 -3.76 2.04
C LYS A 194 -10.30 -4.91 3.03
N ASP A 195 -9.93 -4.72 4.28
CA ASP A 195 -10.07 -5.73 5.34
C ASP A 195 -11.40 -5.66 6.10
N SER A 196 -12.31 -4.74 5.74
CA SER A 196 -13.53 -4.51 6.49
C SER A 196 -14.51 -5.67 6.39
N TYR A 197 -14.87 -6.07 5.17
CA TYR A 197 -15.76 -7.20 4.90
C TYR A 197 -15.45 -7.81 3.52
N PRO A 198 -15.82 -9.07 3.24
CA PRO A 198 -15.34 -9.81 2.06
C PRO A 198 -15.65 -9.16 0.71
N THR A 199 -16.85 -8.61 0.53
CA THR A 199 -17.33 -8.03 -0.74
C THR A 199 -17.00 -6.54 -0.90
N VAL A 200 -16.18 -5.97 -0.02
CA VAL A 200 -15.91 -4.52 0.00
C VAL A 200 -15.35 -3.97 -1.31
N MET A 201 -14.50 -4.75 -1.99
CA MET A 201 -13.91 -4.35 -3.27
C MET A 201 -14.96 -4.27 -4.38
N GLU A 202 -15.86 -5.25 -4.44
CA GLU A 202 -16.97 -5.30 -5.41
C GLU A 202 -17.95 -4.16 -5.15
N ASP A 203 -18.31 -3.94 -3.89
CA ASP A 203 -19.20 -2.85 -3.47
C ASP A 203 -18.60 -1.48 -3.80
N MET A 204 -17.30 -1.31 -3.59
CA MET A 204 -16.62 -0.06 -3.90
C MET A 204 -16.57 0.20 -5.41
N GLN A 205 -16.35 -0.83 -6.23
CA GLN A 205 -16.48 -0.74 -7.69
C GLN A 205 -17.92 -0.42 -8.11
N ALA A 206 -18.92 -1.03 -7.46
CA ALA A 206 -20.32 -0.73 -7.72
C ALA A 206 -20.66 0.74 -7.36
N LEU A 207 -20.15 1.26 -6.24
CA LEU A 207 -20.34 2.67 -5.85
C LEU A 207 -19.65 3.64 -6.83
N LYS A 208 -18.49 3.25 -7.39
CA LYS A 208 -17.83 3.98 -8.49
C LYS A 208 -18.66 3.96 -9.77
N ALA A 209 -19.22 2.82 -10.14
CA ALA A 209 -20.06 2.69 -11.34
C ALA A 209 -21.32 3.56 -11.25
N VAL A 210 -21.94 3.63 -10.07
CA VAL A 210 -23.08 4.51 -9.77
C VAL A 210 -22.63 5.98 -9.58
N ARG A 211 -21.33 6.28 -9.69
CA ARG A 211 -20.72 7.61 -9.51
C ARG A 211 -21.05 8.22 -8.15
N GLN A 212 -21.15 7.42 -7.09
CA GLN A 212 -21.32 7.91 -5.72
C GLN A 212 -19.97 8.19 -5.03
N ILE A 213 -18.89 7.61 -5.55
CA ILE A 213 -17.54 7.70 -5.01
C ILE A 213 -16.56 7.83 -6.18
N TRP A 214 -15.49 8.59 -5.98
CA TRP A 214 -14.32 8.63 -6.85
C TRP A 214 -13.24 7.72 -6.27
N LEU A 215 -12.69 6.82 -7.08
CA LEU A 215 -11.46 6.10 -6.75
C LEU A 215 -10.34 6.70 -7.58
N LEU A 216 -9.37 7.31 -6.89
CA LEU A 216 -8.21 7.92 -7.49
C LEU A 216 -6.96 7.18 -7.04
N SER A 217 -6.20 6.66 -8.00
CA SER A 217 -4.91 6.03 -7.75
C SER A 217 -3.85 7.12 -7.59
N ASN A 218 -3.13 7.11 -6.47
CA ASN A 218 -1.96 7.97 -6.34
C ASN A 218 -0.79 7.35 -7.12
N PHE A 219 -0.22 8.10 -8.06
CA PHE A 219 0.89 7.60 -8.89
C PHE A 219 2.15 7.29 -8.07
N ASP A 220 2.35 7.97 -6.93
CA ASP A 220 3.55 7.83 -6.10
C ASP A 220 3.45 6.64 -5.13
N SER A 221 2.29 6.43 -4.49
CA SER A 221 2.10 5.35 -3.51
C SER A 221 1.45 4.08 -4.09
N GLN A 222 0.93 4.12 -5.33
CA GLN A 222 0.10 3.06 -5.92
C GLN A 222 -1.13 2.65 -5.08
N GLU A 223 -1.49 3.48 -4.10
CA GLU A 223 -2.66 3.27 -3.26
C GLU A 223 -3.84 4.00 -3.86
N ASP A 224 -4.96 3.30 -3.97
CA ASP A 224 -6.23 3.91 -4.32
C ASP A 224 -6.81 4.63 -3.11
N ILE A 225 -7.30 5.85 -3.32
CA ILE A 225 -8.01 6.64 -2.31
C ILE A 225 -9.45 6.84 -2.78
N ALA A 226 -10.39 6.53 -1.88
CA ALA A 226 -11.81 6.69 -2.09
C ALA A 226 -12.29 8.05 -1.57
N TYR A 227 -12.86 8.87 -2.46
CA TYR A 227 -13.43 10.18 -2.14
C TYR A 227 -14.94 10.18 -2.37
N PRO A 228 -15.72 10.90 -1.54
CA PRO A 228 -17.15 11.04 -1.78
C PRO A 228 -17.41 11.84 -3.07
N ASN A 229 -18.37 11.38 -3.89
CA ASN A 229 -18.91 12.21 -4.96
C ASN A 229 -20.23 12.83 -4.52
N ASP A 230 -20.37 14.16 -4.68
CA ASP A 230 -21.64 14.83 -4.41
C ASP A 230 -22.63 14.53 -5.56
N PRO A 231 -23.75 13.83 -5.30
CA PRO A 231 -24.74 13.52 -6.33
C PRO A 231 -25.48 14.76 -6.86
N ARG A 232 -25.30 15.95 -6.26
CA ARG A 232 -25.95 17.19 -6.69
C ARG A 232 -25.36 17.82 -7.94
N VAL A 233 -24.16 17.41 -8.36
CA VAL A 233 -23.43 18.05 -9.48
C VAL A 233 -23.01 17.05 -10.57
N PRO A 234 -23.93 16.27 -11.18
CA PRO A 234 -23.59 15.42 -12.31
C PRO A 234 -23.54 16.26 -13.59
N ILE A 235 -22.45 17.01 -13.80
CA ILE A 235 -22.23 17.73 -15.07
C ILE A 235 -21.53 16.76 -16.03
N LYS A 236 -22.27 16.32 -17.05
CA LYS A 236 -21.68 15.60 -18.19
C LYS A 236 -21.20 16.63 -19.21
N VAL A 237 -19.94 16.52 -19.60
CA VAL A 237 -19.30 17.39 -20.60
C VAL A 237 -18.72 16.48 -21.66
N ASP A 238 -19.06 16.75 -22.93
CA ASP A 238 -18.55 16.00 -24.08
C ASP A 238 -17.03 16.18 -24.23
N ASP A 239 -16.38 15.18 -24.80
CA ASP A 239 -14.92 15.19 -24.93
C ASP A 239 -14.41 16.31 -25.84
N ASP A 240 -15.16 16.68 -26.88
CA ASP A 240 -14.85 17.81 -27.75
C ASP A 240 -14.85 19.13 -26.98
N LEU A 241 -15.79 19.32 -26.05
CA LEU A 241 -15.85 20.51 -25.21
C LEU A 241 -14.72 20.54 -24.18
N LYS A 242 -14.34 19.37 -23.63
CA LYS A 242 -13.14 19.25 -22.78
C LYS A 242 -11.87 19.61 -23.55
N GLN A 243 -11.78 19.17 -24.81
CA GLN A 243 -10.63 19.47 -25.67
C GLN A 243 -10.57 20.95 -26.05
N LEU A 244 -11.70 21.53 -26.43
CA LEU A 244 -11.82 22.97 -26.68
C LEU A 244 -11.36 23.78 -25.47
N PHE A 245 -11.85 23.44 -24.27
CA PHE A 245 -11.45 24.11 -23.04
C PHE A 245 -9.93 24.03 -22.77
N ARG A 246 -9.30 22.88 -23.03
CA ARG A 246 -7.85 22.70 -22.86
C ARG A 246 -7.01 23.43 -23.91
N ASN A 247 -7.55 23.60 -25.12
CA ASN A 247 -6.88 24.26 -26.23
C ASN A 247 -6.94 25.79 -26.15
N ILE A 248 -7.86 26.35 -25.35
CA ILE A 248 -7.93 27.80 -25.12
C ILE A 248 -6.69 28.22 -24.30
N GLU A 249 -5.72 28.82 -24.98
CA GLU A 249 -4.55 29.41 -24.32
C GLU A 249 -4.95 30.72 -23.64
N LEU A 250 -4.84 30.76 -22.32
CA LEU A 250 -5.03 32.00 -21.55
C LEU A 250 -3.74 32.84 -21.62
N PRO A 251 -3.85 34.18 -21.76
CA PRO A 251 -2.71 35.07 -21.62
C PRO A 251 -2.00 34.84 -20.29
N ARG A 252 -0.66 34.80 -20.29
CA ARG A 252 0.11 34.56 -19.05
C ARG A 252 0.03 35.75 -18.10
N ASP A 253 -0.15 36.95 -18.65
CA ASP A 253 -0.21 38.19 -17.90
C ASP A 253 -1.65 38.57 -17.53
N MET A 254 -1.85 38.85 -16.24
CA MET A 254 -3.15 39.26 -15.70
C MET A 254 -3.66 40.59 -16.29
N ILE A 255 -2.77 41.49 -16.73
CA ILE A 255 -3.18 42.74 -17.42
C ILE A 255 -3.87 42.41 -18.73
N ASP A 256 -3.33 41.46 -19.49
CA ASP A 256 -3.84 41.15 -20.82
C ASP A 256 -5.20 40.44 -20.71
N ILE A 257 -5.36 39.58 -19.70
CA ILE A 257 -6.67 39.02 -19.34
C ILE A 257 -7.67 40.14 -18.99
N GLU A 258 -7.28 41.14 -18.19
CA GLU A 258 -8.16 42.25 -17.82
C GLU A 258 -8.55 43.13 -19.02
N LYS A 259 -7.61 43.39 -19.93
CA LYS A 259 -7.87 44.12 -21.17
C LYS A 259 -8.81 43.35 -22.08
N ASP A 260 -8.60 42.05 -22.23
CA ASP A 260 -9.46 41.19 -23.05
C ASP A 260 -10.87 41.07 -22.45
N LEU A 261 -10.99 40.96 -21.13
CA LEU A 261 -12.29 40.99 -20.45
C LEU A 261 -13.02 42.33 -20.69
N GLN A 262 -12.33 43.46 -20.53
CA GLN A 262 -12.91 44.79 -20.77
C GLN A 262 -13.30 44.99 -22.24
N LYS A 263 -12.47 44.53 -23.18
CA LYS A 263 -12.75 44.56 -24.62
C LYS A 263 -14.02 43.76 -24.96
N ASN A 264 -14.25 42.65 -24.26
CA ASN A 264 -15.45 41.83 -24.40
C ASN A 264 -16.61 42.28 -23.49
N GLY A 265 -16.53 43.46 -22.85
CA GLY A 265 -17.61 44.02 -22.03
C GLY A 265 -17.81 43.34 -20.67
N MET A 266 -16.92 42.45 -20.25
CA MET A 266 -16.95 41.79 -18.94
C MET A 266 -16.17 42.58 -17.90
N LYS A 267 -16.74 42.72 -16.69
CA LYS A 267 -16.05 43.38 -15.57
C LYS A 267 -14.95 42.45 -15.03
N PRO A 268 -13.68 42.86 -15.05
CA PRO A 268 -12.62 42.02 -14.51
C PRO A 268 -12.76 41.87 -12.99
N ALA A 269 -12.60 40.64 -12.49
CA ALA A 269 -12.67 40.36 -11.05
C ALA A 269 -11.50 40.99 -10.26
N THR A 270 -10.38 41.26 -10.93
CA THR A 270 -9.20 41.91 -10.37
C THR A 270 -8.94 43.23 -11.09
N ASN A 271 -8.35 44.21 -10.41
CA ASN A 271 -7.92 45.48 -11.01
C ASN A 271 -6.38 45.60 -10.92
N THR A 272 -5.70 44.69 -11.60
CA THR A 272 -4.23 44.54 -11.61
C THR A 272 -3.57 45.77 -12.22
N ALA A 273 -4.19 46.40 -13.23
CA ALA A 273 -3.74 47.67 -13.78
C ALA A 273 -3.65 48.77 -12.71
N LYS A 274 -4.71 48.95 -11.88
CA LYS A 274 -4.69 49.91 -10.76
C LYS A 274 -3.69 49.52 -9.66
N ARG A 275 -3.49 48.22 -9.38
CA ARG A 275 -2.48 47.78 -8.40
C ARG A 275 -1.05 48.02 -8.89
N ARG A 276 -0.75 47.75 -10.17
CA ARG A 276 0.58 47.98 -10.76
C ARG A 276 0.87 49.48 -10.88
N SER A 277 -0.11 50.30 -11.28
CA SER A 277 0.04 51.75 -11.29
C SER A 277 0.19 52.32 -9.88
N ALA A 278 -0.58 51.85 -8.90
CA ALA A 278 -0.41 52.26 -7.50
C ALA A 278 0.95 51.85 -6.93
N ALA A 279 1.47 50.67 -7.25
CA ALA A 279 2.82 50.24 -6.84
C ALA A 279 3.93 51.09 -7.47
N GLN A 280 3.71 51.59 -8.68
CA GLN A 280 4.64 52.46 -9.40
C GLN A 280 4.55 53.93 -8.95
N ILE A 281 3.35 54.41 -8.63
CA ILE A 281 3.10 55.77 -8.09
C ILE A 281 3.54 55.86 -6.62
N GLN A 282 3.38 54.79 -5.83
CA GLN A 282 3.83 54.76 -4.44
C GLN A 282 5.34 54.54 -4.28
N GLY A 283 6.13 54.51 -5.37
CA GLY A 283 7.59 54.54 -5.28
C GLY A 283 8.15 53.58 -4.24
N ILE A 284 7.65 52.34 -4.20
CA ILE A 284 8.21 51.34 -3.29
C ILE A 284 9.51 50.88 -3.94
N SER A 285 10.58 51.65 -3.72
CA SER A 285 11.92 51.08 -3.58
C SER A 285 11.77 49.79 -2.79
N PRO A 286 12.41 48.67 -3.19
CA PRO A 286 12.31 47.43 -2.43
C PRO A 286 12.61 47.79 -0.99
N LYS A 287 11.62 47.68 -0.09
CA LYS A 287 11.84 47.97 1.33
C LYS A 287 13.12 47.22 1.67
N PRO A 288 14.20 47.90 2.09
CA PRO A 288 15.37 47.17 2.53
C PRO A 288 14.80 46.22 3.58
N LYS A 289 15.08 44.92 3.43
CA LYS A 289 14.82 43.94 4.49
C LYS A 289 15.15 44.69 5.77
N VAL A 290 14.16 44.96 6.62
CA VAL A 290 14.44 45.56 7.91
C VAL A 290 15.42 44.58 8.51
N LYS A 291 16.72 44.95 8.47
CA LYS A 291 17.74 44.32 9.26
C LYS A 291 17.09 44.35 10.62
N LYS A 292 16.73 43.16 11.14
CA LYS A 292 16.25 43.03 12.52
C LYS A 292 17.17 43.95 13.31
N SER A 293 16.63 45.07 13.77
CA SER A 293 17.36 45.91 14.70
C SER A 293 17.79 44.95 15.79
N ARG A 294 19.11 44.83 15.95
CA ARG A 294 19.71 43.98 16.96
C ARG A 294 19.08 44.46 18.25
N ARG A 295 18.12 43.72 18.79
CA ARG A 295 17.57 43.99 20.11
C ARG A 295 18.75 43.85 21.03
N GLU A 296 19.33 44.97 21.43
CA GLU A 296 20.29 45.00 22.51
C GLU A 296 19.60 44.36 23.70
N ILE A 297 20.17 43.24 24.11
CA ILE A 297 19.71 42.44 25.23
C ILE A 297 20.01 43.30 26.45
N ASN A 298 19.04 44.12 26.87
CA ASN A 298 19.16 44.81 28.15
C ASN A 298 19.09 43.78 29.28
N SER A 299 19.60 44.16 30.45
CA SER A 299 19.74 43.32 31.66
C SER A 299 18.43 42.69 32.16
N ARG A 300 17.28 43.04 31.58
CA ARG A 300 15.96 42.54 31.94
C ARG A 300 15.47 41.38 31.06
N THR A 301 16.22 41.00 30.04
CA THR A 301 15.85 39.92 29.12
C THR A 301 16.33 38.58 29.66
N LYS A 302 15.41 37.69 30.07
CA LYS A 302 15.75 36.37 30.60
C LYS A 302 16.38 35.49 29.51
N LEU A 303 17.69 35.24 29.65
CA LEU A 303 18.47 34.41 28.75
C LEU A 303 18.36 32.94 29.19
N THR A 304 17.88 32.06 28.31
CA THR A 304 17.67 30.63 28.62
C THR A 304 18.94 29.78 28.47
N ASN A 305 20.05 30.35 28.02
CA ASN A 305 21.30 29.65 27.75
C ASN A 305 22.41 30.12 28.72
N ALA A 306 22.30 29.74 29.99
CA ALA A 306 23.25 30.11 31.05
C ALA A 306 24.59 29.35 31.01
N HIS A 307 24.74 28.33 30.16
CA HIS A 307 25.90 27.43 30.14
C HIS A 307 26.98 27.78 29.09
N LEU A 308 26.83 28.89 28.36
CA LEU A 308 27.78 29.34 27.32
C LEU A 308 28.14 30.83 27.47
N PRO A 309 28.97 31.20 28.47
CA PRO A 309 29.24 32.59 28.81
C PRO A 309 30.14 33.33 27.78
N GLU A 310 30.95 32.61 26.99
CA GLU A 310 31.85 33.22 26.00
C GLU A 310 31.11 34.00 24.89
N LEU A 311 29.86 33.65 24.61
CA LEU A 311 29.05 34.30 23.58
C LEU A 311 28.67 35.75 23.93
N PHE A 312 28.83 36.18 25.19
CA PHE A 312 28.33 37.46 25.69
C PHE A 312 29.41 38.45 26.13
N GLN A 313 30.70 38.09 26.08
CA GLN A 313 31.82 38.97 26.49
C GLN A 313 31.97 40.22 25.61
N LYS A 314 31.47 40.19 24.36
CA LYS A 314 31.59 41.31 23.40
C LYS A 314 30.49 42.36 23.50
N LEU A 315 29.73 42.38 24.59
CA LEU A 315 28.57 43.29 24.77
C LEU A 315 28.75 44.30 25.92
N ILE A 316 29.91 44.34 26.59
CA ILE A 316 30.14 45.16 27.80
C ILE A 316 31.25 46.23 27.61
N ASN A 317 31.83 46.38 26.41
CA ASN A 317 32.74 47.50 26.10
C ASN A 317 32.09 48.50 25.15
#